data_AF-A0A5C3EEI9-F1
#
_entry.id   AF-A0A5C3EEI9-F1
#
_cell.length_a   1.000
_cell.length_b   1.000
_cell.length_c   1.000
_cell.angle_alpha   90.00
_cell.angle_beta   90.00
_cell.angle_gamma   90.00
#
_symmetry.space_group_name_H-M   'P 1'
#
loop_
_entity.id
_entity.type
_entity.pdbx_description
1 polymer ?
#
loop_
_entity_poly.entity_id
_entity_poly.type
_entity_poly.pdbx_seq_one_letter_code
_entity_poly.pdbx_strand_id
1 'polypeptide(L)'
;MSAQSPQDRAAFTKLSFLPDLKTFHGTPSEEIVVWLLRMKQYFKLINLDRDKWVYAASMYLEDGAAIWYYLFALPYDAANSISWDNFESAIKMRYRFGPFESSLLPSFGQKTSCESVRDYLEQWERYRVRRPNDDLSKLLLPFSSRLPSHTRDQLIANAPQTFMEMINRTVLSEFSDTRSFPELNLFFDTEPTCTPS
;
A
#
# COMPACT_ATOMS: atom_id res chain seq x y z
N MET A 1 32.06 -35.53 -13.18
CA MET A 1 30.95 -35.02 -12.34
C MET A 1 31.56 -34.04 -11.37
N SER A 2 31.55 -32.74 -11.70
CA SER A 2 32.19 -31.72 -10.86
C SER A 2 31.38 -31.53 -9.58
N ALA A 3 32.01 -31.78 -8.44
CA ALA A 3 31.42 -31.54 -7.13
C ALA A 3 31.17 -30.03 -6.96
N GLN A 4 29.92 -29.64 -6.74
CA GLN A 4 29.54 -28.27 -6.40
C GLN A 4 30.24 -27.85 -5.10
N SER A 5 30.82 -26.64 -5.11
CA SER A 5 31.57 -26.10 -3.98
C SER A 5 30.66 -25.93 -2.75
N PRO A 6 31.15 -26.14 -1.53
CA PRO A 6 30.38 -25.88 -0.30
C PRO A 6 29.81 -24.45 -0.21
N GLN A 7 30.47 -23.47 -0.84
CA GLN A 7 29.98 -22.10 -0.94
C GLN A 7 28.70 -21.97 -1.80
N ASP A 8 28.60 -22.75 -2.88
CA ASP A 8 27.43 -22.74 -3.76
C ASP A 8 26.20 -23.29 -3.01
N ARG A 9 26.37 -24.37 -2.25
CA ARG A 9 25.30 -24.95 -1.41
C ARG A 9 24.79 -23.97 -0.34
N ALA A 10 25.68 -23.21 0.28
CA ALA A 10 25.30 -22.22 1.30
C ALA A 10 24.53 -21.03 0.69
N ALA A 11 24.90 -20.59 -0.51
CA ALA A 11 24.19 -19.53 -1.23
C ALA A 11 22.78 -19.98 -1.66
N PHE A 12 22.64 -21.19 -2.23
CA PHE A 12 21.34 -21.73 -2.65
C PHE A 12 20.36 -21.94 -1.49
N THR A 13 20.84 -22.41 -0.33
CA THR A 13 20.00 -22.56 0.87
C THR A 13 19.53 -21.23 1.44
N LYS A 14 20.27 -20.14 1.18
CA LYS A 14 19.92 -18.79 1.64
C LYS A 14 18.81 -18.15 0.80
N LEU A 15 18.65 -18.58 -0.45
CA LEU A 15 17.65 -18.08 -1.40
C LEU A 15 16.27 -18.74 -1.23
N SER A 16 16.19 -19.99 -0.78
CA SER A 16 14.90 -20.71 -0.60
C SER A 16 14.03 -20.20 0.56
N PHE A 17 14.57 -19.33 1.42
CA PHE A 17 13.82 -18.66 2.49
C PHE A 17 13.32 -17.27 2.10
N LEU A 18 13.69 -16.77 0.91
CA LEU A 18 13.25 -15.46 0.47
C LEU A 18 11.78 -15.53 0.05
N PRO A 19 10.95 -14.58 0.50
CA PRO A 19 9.57 -14.53 0.05
C PRO A 19 9.53 -14.31 -1.46
N ASP A 20 8.63 -15.04 -2.14
CA ASP A 20 8.38 -14.81 -3.56
C ASP A 20 7.98 -13.35 -3.79
N LEU A 21 8.75 -12.69 -4.64
CA LEU A 21 8.47 -11.32 -5.03
C LEU A 21 7.21 -11.31 -5.89
N LYS A 22 6.21 -10.55 -5.45
CA LYS A 22 4.99 -10.35 -6.24
C LYS A 22 5.29 -9.52 -7.48
N THR A 23 4.73 -9.94 -8.61
CA THR A 23 4.68 -9.15 -9.83
C THR A 23 3.76 -7.94 -9.66
N PHE A 24 3.93 -6.95 -10.54
CA PHE A 24 3.12 -5.74 -10.58
C PHE A 24 2.54 -5.57 -11.99
N HIS A 25 1.22 -5.55 -12.08
CA HIS A 25 0.49 -5.51 -13.34
C HIS A 25 0.07 -4.07 -13.70
N GLY A 26 0.09 -3.17 -12.72
CA GLY A 26 -0.33 -1.78 -12.89
C GLY A 26 -1.84 -1.58 -12.76
N THR A 27 -2.51 -2.47 -12.03
CA THR A 27 -3.96 -2.41 -11.82
C THR A 27 -4.35 -1.44 -10.69
N PRO A 28 -5.59 -0.89 -10.66
CA PRO A 28 -6.02 0.05 -9.62
C PRO A 28 -6.06 -0.52 -8.19
N SER A 29 -6.06 -1.85 -8.04
CA SER A 29 -6.02 -2.56 -6.76
C SER A 29 -4.60 -2.75 -6.23
N GLU A 30 -3.58 -2.54 -7.06
CA GLU A 30 -2.17 -2.66 -6.67
C GLU A 30 -1.59 -1.31 -6.25
N GLU A 31 -1.00 -1.27 -5.05
CA GLU A 31 -0.37 -0.05 -4.54
C GLU A 31 1.12 -0.03 -4.91
N ILE A 32 1.49 0.77 -5.94
CA ILE A 32 2.87 0.87 -6.45
C ILE A 32 3.90 1.19 -5.36
N VAL A 33 3.52 2.00 -4.36
CA VAL A 33 4.42 2.38 -3.25
C VAL A 33 4.77 1.16 -2.39
N VAL A 34 3.80 0.27 -2.15
CA VAL A 34 4.00 -0.96 -1.38
C VAL A 34 4.87 -1.94 -2.17
N TRP A 35 4.62 -2.07 -3.48
CA TRP A 35 5.44 -2.92 -4.36
C TRP A 35 6.90 -2.44 -4.42
N LEU A 36 7.14 -1.15 -4.61
CA LEU A 36 8.49 -0.56 -4.61
C LEU A 36 9.22 -0.75 -3.28
N LEU A 37 8.51 -0.62 -2.16
CA LEU A 37 9.08 -0.88 -0.84
C LEU A 37 9.57 -2.33 -0.71
N ARG A 38 8.75 -3.30 -1.17
CA ARG A 38 9.11 -4.73 -1.16
C ARG A 38 10.32 -5.01 -2.04
N MET A 39 10.37 -4.45 -3.25
CA MET A 39 11.52 -4.56 -4.15
C MET A 39 12.80 -4.06 -3.49
N LYS A 40 12.76 -2.86 -2.88
CA LYS A 40 13.92 -2.30 -2.14
C LYS A 40 14.37 -3.19 -0.99
N GLN A 41 13.43 -3.73 -0.22
CA GLN A 41 13.75 -4.62 0.90
C GLN A 41 14.41 -5.91 0.40
N TYR A 42 13.87 -6.50 -0.67
CA TYR A 42 14.41 -7.70 -1.29
C TYR A 42 15.82 -7.46 -1.85
N PHE A 43 16.03 -6.41 -2.65
CA PHE A 43 17.34 -6.10 -3.23
C PHE A 43 18.40 -5.83 -2.16
N LYS A 44 18.03 -5.15 -1.07
CA LYS A 44 18.93 -4.97 0.09
C LYS A 44 19.26 -6.29 0.78
N LEU A 45 18.28 -7.19 0.92
CA LEU A 45 18.48 -8.48 1.57
C LEU A 45 19.45 -9.38 0.80
N ILE A 46 19.40 -9.34 -0.53
CA ILE A 46 20.31 -10.10 -1.40
C ILE A 46 21.61 -9.35 -1.74
N ASN A 47 21.83 -8.14 -1.18
CA ASN A 47 22.95 -7.25 -1.51
C ASN A 47 23.12 -7.01 -3.02
N LEU A 48 22.02 -6.79 -3.74
CA LEU A 48 22.07 -6.46 -5.16
C LEU A 48 22.63 -5.04 -5.36
N ASP A 49 23.59 -4.91 -6.27
CA ASP A 49 24.14 -3.60 -6.66
C ASP A 49 23.05 -2.68 -7.21
N ARG A 50 23.09 -1.39 -6.82
CA ARG A 50 22.01 -0.44 -7.09
C ARG A 50 21.79 -0.16 -8.58
N ASP A 51 22.83 -0.26 -9.39
CA ASP A 51 22.79 -0.17 -10.85
C ASP A 51 21.96 -1.30 -11.49
N LYS A 52 21.85 -2.45 -10.83
CA LYS A 52 21.05 -3.61 -11.29
C LYS A 52 19.60 -3.58 -10.81
N TRP A 53 19.22 -2.66 -9.93
CA TRP A 53 17.88 -2.66 -9.33
C TRP A 53 16.77 -2.41 -10.35
N VAL A 54 16.99 -1.51 -11.33
CA VAL A 54 15.98 -1.23 -12.37
C VAL A 54 15.78 -2.46 -13.25
N TYR A 55 16.89 -3.07 -13.68
CA TYR A 55 16.85 -4.30 -14.46
C TYR A 55 16.11 -5.42 -13.71
N ALA A 56 16.47 -5.67 -12.45
CA ALA A 56 15.80 -6.68 -11.63
C ALA A 56 14.31 -6.37 -11.42
N ALA A 57 13.95 -5.12 -11.07
CA ALA A 57 12.57 -4.74 -10.86
C ALA A 57 11.72 -4.86 -12.14
N SER A 58 12.30 -4.59 -13.30
CA SER A 58 11.60 -4.69 -14.59
C SER A 58 11.14 -6.11 -14.92
N MET A 59 11.83 -7.15 -14.41
CA MET A 59 11.43 -8.54 -14.58
C MET A 59 10.16 -8.92 -13.82
N TYR A 60 9.77 -8.11 -12.83
CA TYR A 60 8.57 -8.30 -12.04
C TYR A 60 7.43 -7.37 -12.48
N LEU A 61 7.59 -6.67 -13.60
CA LEU A 61 6.51 -5.91 -14.22
C LEU A 61 5.81 -6.82 -15.23
N GLU A 62 4.48 -6.86 -15.17
CA GLU A 62 3.65 -7.63 -16.11
C GLU A 62 2.59 -6.73 -16.75
N ASP A 63 1.95 -7.25 -17.79
CA ASP A 63 0.85 -6.61 -18.52
C ASP A 63 1.14 -5.13 -18.89
N GLY A 64 0.26 -4.22 -18.47
CA GLY A 64 0.37 -2.80 -18.77
C GLY A 64 1.62 -2.15 -18.16
N ALA A 65 2.11 -2.67 -17.03
CA ALA A 65 3.34 -2.18 -16.41
C ALA A 65 4.60 -2.56 -17.20
N ALA A 66 4.63 -3.78 -17.75
CA ALA A 66 5.72 -4.21 -18.64
C ALA A 66 5.77 -3.36 -19.92
N ILE A 67 4.61 -3.12 -20.55
CA ILE A 67 4.50 -2.27 -21.75
C ILE A 67 4.95 -0.84 -21.44
N TRP A 68 4.51 -0.28 -20.31
CA TRP A 68 4.94 1.05 -19.88
C TRP A 68 6.45 1.12 -19.70
N TYR A 69 7.06 0.13 -19.04
CA TYR A 69 8.51 0.11 -18.83
C TYR A 69 9.28 0.04 -20.14
N TYR A 70 8.83 -0.79 -21.08
CA TYR A 70 9.42 -0.86 -22.42
C TYR A 70 9.47 0.54 -23.08
N LEU A 71 8.34 1.26 -23.08
CA LEU A 71 8.26 2.62 -23.64
C LEU A 71 9.10 3.63 -22.87
N PHE A 72 9.10 3.56 -21.54
CA PHE A 72 9.90 4.41 -20.67
C PHE A 72 11.41 4.21 -20.89
N ALA A 73 11.83 2.97 -21.20
CA ALA A 73 13.23 2.63 -21.42
C ALA A 73 13.73 2.94 -22.84
N LEU A 74 12.85 3.20 -23.83
CA LEU A 74 13.25 3.48 -25.22
C LEU A 74 14.30 4.60 -25.38
N PRO A 75 14.26 5.72 -24.64
CA PRO A 75 15.26 6.78 -24.76
C PRO A 75 16.63 6.43 -24.18
N TYR A 76 16.77 5.26 -23.55
CA TYR A 76 17.97 4.83 -22.85
C TYR A 76 18.67 3.74 -23.66
N ASP A 77 19.91 4.00 -24.09
CA ASP A 77 20.69 3.07 -24.93
C ASP A 77 20.94 1.70 -24.26
N ALA A 78 20.81 1.62 -22.94
CA ALA A 78 20.79 0.38 -22.17
C ALA A 78 19.94 0.52 -20.90
N ALA A 79 19.25 -0.55 -20.48
CA ALA A 79 18.50 -0.58 -19.21
C ALA A 79 19.35 -0.21 -17.97
N ASN A 80 20.67 -0.44 -18.03
CA ASN A 80 21.62 -0.09 -16.97
C ASN A 80 21.95 1.41 -16.89
N SER A 81 21.50 2.22 -17.84
CA SER A 81 21.67 3.68 -17.81
C SER A 81 20.57 4.40 -17.02
N ILE A 82 19.49 3.69 -16.68
CA ILE A 82 18.39 4.23 -15.89
C ILE A 82 18.75 4.13 -14.40
N SER A 83 18.86 5.27 -13.73
CA SER A 83 19.03 5.29 -12.28
C SER A 83 17.75 4.80 -11.58
N TRP A 84 17.91 4.09 -10.46
CA TRP A 84 16.78 3.67 -9.63
C TRP A 84 15.85 4.84 -9.26
N ASP A 85 16.42 6.01 -8.97
CA ASP A 85 15.65 7.17 -8.53
C ASP A 85 14.77 7.74 -9.65
N ASN A 86 15.26 7.72 -10.91
CA ASN A 86 14.49 8.11 -12.08
C ASN A 86 13.36 7.10 -12.35
N PHE A 87 13.66 5.81 -12.32
CA PHE A 87 12.67 4.74 -12.47
C PHE A 87 11.57 4.85 -11.40
N GLU A 88 11.96 4.96 -10.13
CA GLU A 88 11.04 5.04 -9.00
C GLU A 88 10.12 6.25 -9.10
N SER A 89 10.65 7.40 -9.50
CA SER A 89 9.87 8.62 -9.68
C SER A 89 8.88 8.48 -10.84
N ALA A 90 9.32 7.94 -11.99
CA ALA A 90 8.49 7.78 -13.17
C ALA A 90 7.35 6.75 -12.96
N ILE A 91 7.65 5.59 -12.37
CA ILE A 91 6.64 4.55 -12.12
C ILE A 91 5.62 4.99 -11.06
N LYS A 92 6.07 5.74 -10.04
CA LYS A 92 5.16 6.40 -9.10
C LYS A 92 4.27 7.39 -9.83
N MET A 93 4.82 8.27 -10.66
CA MET A 93 4.00 9.23 -11.40
C MET A 93 2.93 8.55 -12.26
N ARG A 94 3.25 7.40 -12.87
CA ARG A 94 2.34 6.64 -13.72
C ARG A 94 1.21 5.94 -12.98
N TYR A 95 1.49 5.34 -11.82
CA TYR A 95 0.59 4.39 -11.14
C TYR A 95 0.11 4.83 -9.75
N ARG A 96 0.72 5.85 -9.15
CA ARG A 96 0.32 6.35 -7.82
C ARG A 96 -0.99 7.13 -7.88
N PHE A 97 -1.19 7.83 -8.98
CA PHE A 97 -2.42 8.52 -9.31
C PHE A 97 -3.02 7.75 -10.49
N GLY A 98 -4.04 6.94 -10.23
CA GLY A 98 -4.82 6.33 -11.30
C GLY A 98 -5.37 7.40 -12.26
N PRO A 99 -5.98 7.03 -13.40
CA PRO A 99 -6.44 7.97 -14.42
C PRO A 99 -7.47 9.04 -13.99
N PHE A 100 -7.84 9.14 -12.71
CA PHE A 100 -8.78 10.13 -12.18
C PHE A 100 -8.36 10.57 -10.77
N GLU A 101 -7.54 11.61 -10.67
CA GLU A 101 -7.24 12.27 -9.40
C GLU A 101 -8.39 13.18 -8.92
N SER A 102 -9.39 13.45 -9.77
CA SER A 102 -10.48 14.38 -9.48
C SER A 102 -11.62 13.78 -8.64
N SER A 103 -11.71 12.45 -8.48
CA SER A 103 -12.90 11.82 -7.86
C SER A 103 -12.72 11.32 -6.43
N LEU A 104 -11.49 11.18 -5.91
CA LEU A 104 -11.28 10.59 -4.57
C LEU A 104 -11.62 11.54 -3.42
N LEU A 105 -11.23 12.82 -3.49
CA LEU A 105 -11.65 13.81 -2.48
C LEU A 105 -13.19 13.99 -2.43
N PRO A 106 -13.91 14.10 -3.57
CA PRO A 106 -15.38 14.14 -3.57
C PRO A 106 -16.05 12.85 -3.08
N SER A 107 -15.48 11.67 -3.35
CA SER A 107 -16.04 10.39 -2.88
C SER A 107 -15.79 10.12 -1.39
N PHE A 108 -14.84 10.83 -0.75
CA PHE A 108 -14.81 10.93 0.72
C PHE A 108 -15.90 11.86 1.30
N GLY A 109 -16.55 12.69 0.48
CA GLY A 109 -17.75 13.45 0.86
C GLY A 109 -19.07 12.68 0.67
N GLN A 110 -19.09 11.66 -0.20
CA GLN A 110 -20.25 10.78 -0.39
C GLN A 110 -20.17 9.59 0.55
N LYS A 111 -21.20 9.43 1.37
CA LYS A 111 -21.39 8.36 2.36
C LYS A 111 -21.34 6.98 1.67
N THR A 112 -20.15 6.46 1.41
CA THR A 112 -19.95 5.04 1.12
C THR A 112 -20.14 4.30 2.44
N SER A 113 -21.08 3.35 2.50
CA SER A 113 -21.24 2.47 3.65
C SER A 113 -19.92 1.74 3.89
N CYS A 114 -19.11 2.22 4.83
CA CYS A 114 -18.07 1.39 5.43
C CYS A 114 -18.81 0.44 6.37
N GLU A 115 -18.79 -0.85 6.05
CA GLU A 115 -19.45 -1.88 6.86
C GLU A 115 -18.74 -2.09 8.21
N SER A 116 -17.46 -1.70 8.32
CA SER A 116 -16.67 -1.73 9.57
C SER A 116 -15.68 -0.57 9.75
N VAL A 117 -15.23 -0.33 11.00
CA VAL A 117 -14.11 0.59 11.30
C VAL A 117 -12.84 0.13 10.59
N ARG A 118 -12.64 -1.19 10.47
CA ARG A 118 -11.54 -1.75 9.70
C ARG A 118 -11.57 -1.32 8.24
N ASP A 119 -12.71 -1.42 7.56
CA ASP A 119 -12.84 -1.01 6.14
C ASP A 119 -12.59 0.49 5.96
N TYR A 120 -13.02 1.27 6.95
CA TYR A 120 -12.76 2.71 6.99
C TYR A 120 -11.25 3.00 7.13
N LEU A 121 -10.55 2.31 8.03
CA LEU A 121 -9.12 2.48 8.23
C LEU A 121 -8.32 2.01 7.01
N GLU A 122 -8.68 0.88 6.40
CA GLU A 122 -8.03 0.37 5.18
C GLU A 122 -8.15 1.38 4.01
N GLN A 123 -9.29 2.04 3.86
CA GLN A 123 -9.47 3.12 2.88
C GLN A 123 -8.53 4.31 3.17
N TRP A 124 -8.38 4.68 4.44
CA TRP A 124 -7.52 5.77 4.87
C TRP A 124 -6.03 5.47 4.73
N GLU A 125 -5.62 4.24 5.00
CA GLU A 125 -4.25 3.76 4.77
C GLU A 125 -3.89 3.84 3.29
N ARG A 126 -4.78 3.38 2.40
CA ARG A 126 -4.59 3.53 0.93
C ARG A 126 -4.51 5.00 0.52
N TYR A 127 -5.38 5.85 1.07
CA TYR A 127 -5.30 7.29 0.83
C TYR A 127 -3.97 7.89 1.29
N ARG A 128 -3.49 7.51 2.48
CA ARG A 128 -2.22 7.98 3.04
C ARG A 128 -1.01 7.50 2.24
N VAL A 129 -1.01 6.26 1.75
CA VAL A 129 0.04 5.71 0.87
C VAL A 129 0.21 6.54 -0.40
N ARG A 130 -0.90 7.05 -0.96
CA ARG A 130 -0.86 7.91 -2.15
C ARG A 130 -0.40 9.33 -1.82
N ARG A 131 -0.68 9.83 -0.60
CA ARG A 131 -0.31 11.18 -0.12
C ARG A 131 0.54 11.16 1.18
N PRO A 132 1.79 10.67 1.13
CA PRO A 132 2.71 10.60 2.26
C PRO A 132 3.23 11.98 2.70
N ASN A 133 3.22 12.98 1.81
CA ASN A 133 3.72 14.33 2.09
C ASN A 133 2.63 15.31 2.56
N ASP A 134 1.37 14.88 2.58
CA ASP A 134 0.30 15.71 3.13
C ASP A 134 0.54 15.92 4.62
N ASP A 135 0.45 17.17 5.06
CA ASP A 135 0.52 17.53 6.46
C ASP A 135 -0.67 16.93 7.21
N LEU A 136 -0.43 16.49 8.44
CA LEU A 136 -1.44 15.85 9.29
C LEU A 136 -2.63 16.78 9.53
N SER A 137 -2.38 18.09 9.62
CA SER A 137 -3.43 19.11 9.74
C SER A 137 -4.44 19.08 8.58
N LYS A 138 -3.97 18.77 7.36
CA LYS A 138 -4.81 18.63 6.16
C LYS A 138 -5.56 17.31 6.11
N LEU A 139 -5.11 16.32 6.87
CA LEU A 139 -5.71 14.98 6.95
C LEU A 139 -6.73 14.86 8.09
N LEU A 140 -6.53 15.60 9.18
CA LEU A 140 -7.32 15.49 10.40
C LEU A 140 -8.80 15.77 10.17
N LEU A 141 -9.13 16.87 9.50
CA LEU A 141 -10.52 17.27 9.26
C LEU A 141 -11.24 16.27 8.33
N PRO A 142 -10.71 15.90 7.15
CA PRO A 142 -11.37 14.91 6.30
C PRO A 142 -11.46 13.53 6.96
N PHE A 143 -10.46 13.09 7.72
CA PHE A 143 -10.51 11.83 8.50
C PHE A 143 -11.62 11.87 9.54
N SER A 144 -11.57 12.86 10.43
CA SER A 144 -12.50 12.94 11.55
C SER A 144 -13.96 13.18 11.13
N SER A 145 -14.20 13.69 9.91
CA SER A 145 -15.55 13.99 9.38
C SER A 145 -16.49 12.78 9.28
N ARG A 146 -15.94 11.57 9.13
CA ARG A 146 -16.69 10.31 9.00
C ARG A 146 -16.81 9.52 10.29
N LEU A 147 -16.16 9.98 11.36
CA LEU A 147 -16.20 9.33 12.67
C LEU A 147 -17.44 9.77 13.47
N PRO A 148 -17.89 8.96 14.44
CA PRO A 148 -18.89 9.39 15.41
C PRO A 148 -18.48 10.70 16.09
N SER A 149 -19.46 11.53 16.46
CA SER A 149 -19.21 12.84 17.07
C SER A 149 -18.29 12.75 18.28
N HIS A 150 -18.51 11.79 19.18
CA HIS A 150 -17.68 11.63 20.38
C HIS A 150 -16.22 11.29 20.02
N THR A 151 -15.98 10.36 19.08
CA THR A 151 -14.63 10.00 18.62
C THR A 151 -13.97 11.17 17.91
N ARG A 152 -14.70 11.84 17.00
CA ARG A 152 -14.23 13.00 16.26
C ARG A 152 -13.80 14.11 17.20
N ASP A 153 -14.64 14.45 18.17
CA ASP A 153 -14.41 15.56 19.07
C ASP A 153 -13.21 15.26 20.00
N GLN A 154 -13.05 14.01 20.46
CA GLN A 154 -11.86 13.57 21.19
C GLN A 154 -10.59 13.61 20.32
N LEU A 155 -10.68 13.20 19.06
CA LEU A 155 -9.56 13.19 18.12
C LEU A 155 -9.10 14.62 17.82
N ILE A 156 -10.03 15.54 17.60
CA ILE A 156 -9.74 16.97 17.38
C ILE A 156 -9.16 17.61 18.64
N ALA A 157 -9.77 17.38 19.81
CA ALA A 157 -9.31 17.96 21.07
C ALA A 157 -7.89 17.53 21.46
N ASN A 158 -7.51 16.29 21.14
CA ASN A 158 -6.19 15.76 21.47
C ASN A 158 -5.11 16.06 20.41
N ALA A 159 -5.48 16.64 19.26
CA ALA A 159 -4.57 17.06 18.20
C ALA A 159 -3.42 16.05 17.92
N PRO A 160 -3.73 14.87 17.36
CA PRO A 160 -2.76 13.81 17.16
C PRO A 160 -1.58 14.31 16.33
N GLN A 161 -0.39 13.80 16.64
CA GLN A 161 0.88 14.21 16.00
C GLN A 161 1.30 13.27 14.88
N THR A 162 0.67 12.10 14.79
CA THR A 162 0.93 11.13 13.73
C THR A 162 -0.35 10.53 13.18
N PHE A 163 -0.29 10.05 11.94
CA PHE A 163 -1.40 9.30 11.34
C PHE A 163 -1.70 8.00 12.11
N MET A 164 -0.68 7.33 12.66
CA MET A 164 -0.88 6.14 13.49
C MET A 164 -1.59 6.46 14.80
N GLU A 165 -1.35 7.63 15.38
CA GLU A 165 -2.08 8.08 16.56
C GLU A 165 -3.56 8.32 16.24
N MET A 166 -3.88 8.84 15.06
CA MET A 166 -5.26 8.97 14.59
C MET A 166 -5.95 7.59 14.47
N ILE A 167 -5.26 6.61 13.89
CA ILE A 167 -5.76 5.23 13.78
C ILE A 167 -5.99 4.64 15.17
N ASN A 168 -4.98 4.65 16.04
CA ASN A 168 -5.04 4.04 17.37
C ASN A 168 -6.20 4.59 18.21
N ARG A 169 -6.42 5.90 18.19
CA ARG A 169 -7.51 6.54 18.93
C ARG A 169 -8.88 6.17 18.38
N THR A 170 -9.00 6.04 17.06
CA THR A 170 -10.24 5.59 16.41
C THR A 170 -10.58 4.16 16.85
N VAL A 171 -9.61 3.27 16.80
CA VAL A 171 -9.74 1.87 17.24
C VAL A 171 -10.11 1.80 18.73
N LEU A 172 -9.43 2.56 19.60
CA LEU A 172 -9.74 2.58 21.03
C LEU A 172 -11.15 3.10 21.35
N SER A 173 -11.66 4.05 20.55
CA SER A 173 -13.03 4.54 20.72
C SER A 173 -14.07 3.48 20.39
N GLU A 174 -13.83 2.63 19.38
CA GLU A 174 -14.71 1.51 19.03
C GLU A 174 -14.82 0.50 20.18
N PHE A 175 -13.69 0.13 20.79
CA PHE A 175 -13.69 -0.78 21.94
C PHE A 175 -14.37 -0.22 23.19
N SER A 176 -14.36 1.10 23.34
CA SER A 176 -14.95 1.78 24.51
C SER A 176 -16.47 1.93 24.39
N ASP A 177 -17.02 1.78 23.18
CA ASP A 177 -18.37 2.18 22.82
C ASP A 177 -19.17 1.01 22.22
N THR A 178 -19.28 -0.09 22.97
CA THR A 178 -20.07 -1.29 22.61
C THR A 178 -21.58 -1.06 22.42
N ARG A 179 -22.05 0.20 22.48
CA ARG A 179 -23.46 0.58 22.23
C ARG A 179 -23.65 1.67 21.17
N SER A 180 -22.60 2.27 20.64
CA SER A 180 -22.71 3.46 19.76
C SER A 180 -22.67 3.14 18.27
N PHE A 181 -22.50 1.86 17.93
CA PHE A 181 -22.64 1.35 16.57
C PHE A 181 -23.59 0.15 16.56
N PRO A 182 -24.91 0.37 16.40
CA PRO A 182 -25.86 -0.73 16.28
C PRO A 182 -25.58 -1.65 15.08
N GLU A 183 -24.83 -1.16 14.07
CA GLU A 183 -24.47 -1.88 12.85
C GLU A 183 -23.08 -2.55 12.90
N LEU A 184 -22.35 -2.51 14.03
CA LEU A 184 -21.03 -3.16 14.17
C LEU A 184 -21.04 -4.44 15.05
N ASN A 185 -22.21 -4.91 15.49
CA ASN A 185 -22.34 -6.11 16.32
C ASN A 185 -22.44 -7.41 15.49
N LEU A 186 -21.53 -7.67 14.56
CA LEU A 186 -21.44 -8.98 13.87
C LEU A 186 -20.02 -9.56 13.83
N PHE A 187 -19.21 -9.25 14.82
CA PHE A 187 -18.04 -10.06 15.13
C PHE A 187 -18.15 -10.54 16.56
N PHE A 188 -19.07 -11.46 16.83
CA PHE A 188 -18.90 -12.64 17.70
C PHE A 188 -20.20 -13.46 17.61
N ASP A 189 -20.08 -14.66 17.04
CA ASP A 189 -21.06 -15.76 16.96
C ASP A 189 -22.37 -15.53 16.19
N THR A 190 -22.39 -15.94 14.91
CA THR A 190 -23.39 -16.89 14.37
C THR A 190 -22.96 -17.36 12.97
N GLU A 191 -23.12 -18.65 12.72
CA GLU A 191 -22.80 -19.33 11.46
C GLU A 191 -23.46 -18.66 10.24
N PRO A 192 -22.81 -18.66 9.05
CA PRO A 192 -23.40 -18.09 7.86
C PRO A 192 -24.53 -19.00 7.35
N THR A 193 -25.78 -18.59 7.56
CA THR A 193 -26.91 -19.14 6.81
C THR A 193 -27.14 -18.30 5.56
N CYS A 194 -26.51 -18.72 4.46
CA CYS A 194 -26.93 -18.33 3.11
C CYS A 194 -28.20 -19.11 2.75
N THR A 195 -29.36 -18.45 2.72
CA THR A 195 -30.52 -18.97 1.98
C THR A 195 -30.47 -18.47 0.54
N PRO A 196 -30.60 -19.35 -0.47
CA PRO A 196 -30.65 -18.94 -1.86
C PRO A 196 -32.06 -18.48 -2.24
N SER A 197 -32.13 -17.47 -3.10
CA SER A 197 -33.26 -17.26 -4.02
C SER A 197 -32.80 -17.60 -5.43
#